data_AF-A0A931SYI9-F1
#
_entry.id   AF-A0A931SYI9-F1
#
_cell.length_a   1.000
_cell.length_b   1.000
_cell.length_c   1.000
_cell.angle_alpha   90.00
_cell.angle_beta   90.00
_cell.angle_gamma   90.00
#
_symmetry.space_group_name_H-M   'P 1'
#
loop_
_entity.id
_entity.type
_entity.pdbx_description
1 polymer ?
#
loop_
_entity_poly.entity_id
_entity_poly.type
_entity_poly.pdbx_seq_one_letter_code
_entity_poly.pdbx_strand_id
1 'polypeptide(L)'
;LVHNLEHGGIWISYREANDQEVADKLFELSKRFPRKVIITLRRKNDSRIAVAAWTRLLKLDRYDERAIINFIKAYRNRGPERVPD
;
A
#
# COMPACT_ATOMS: atom_id res chain seq x y z
N LEU A 1 6.81 -7.82 -6.50
CA LEU A 1 5.98 -7.34 -5.36
C LEU A 1 6.30 -8.09 -4.06
N VAL A 2 6.35 -9.43 -4.04
CA VAL A 2 6.70 -10.20 -2.83
C VAL A 2 8.07 -9.80 -2.26
N HIS A 3 9.11 -9.75 -3.09
CA HIS A 3 10.44 -9.28 -2.69
C HIS A 3 10.46 -7.86 -2.10
N ASN A 4 9.62 -6.95 -2.62
CA ASN A 4 9.47 -5.62 -2.02
C ASN A 4 8.95 -5.71 -0.58
N LEU A 5 8.02 -6.63 -0.29
CA LEU A 5 7.52 -6.85 1.07
C LEU A 5 8.58 -7.50 1.97
N GLU A 6 9.37 -8.44 1.45
CA GLU A 6 10.50 -9.05 2.18
C GLU A 6 11.49 -8.01 2.68
N HIS A 7 11.70 -6.95 1.89
CA HIS A 7 12.56 -5.80 2.24
C HIS A 7 11.83 -4.71 3.04
N GLY A 8 10.66 -4.99 3.60
CA GLY A 8 9.89 -4.04 4.40
C GLY A 8 9.15 -2.96 3.61
N GLY A 9 8.91 -3.18 2.32
CA GLY A 9 8.07 -2.33 1.50
C GLY A 9 6.58 -2.51 1.78
N ILE A 10 5.82 -1.51 1.36
CA ILE A 10 4.37 -1.47 1.38
C ILE A 10 3.85 -1.57 -0.05
N TRP A 11 2.83 -2.41 -0.23
CA TRP A 11 2.10 -2.49 -1.49
C TRP A 11 0.66 -2.04 -1.25
N ILE A 12 0.27 -0.94 -1.89
CA ILE A 12 -1.11 -0.48 -1.91
C ILE A 12 -1.72 -0.90 -3.25
N SER A 13 -2.92 -1.46 -3.21
CA SER A 13 -3.63 -1.84 -4.42
C SER A 13 -5.09 -1.45 -4.35
N TYR A 14 -5.67 -1.13 -5.50
CA TYR A 14 -7.08 -0.76 -5.63
C TYR A 14 -7.76 -1.63 -6.70
N ARG A 15 -9.06 -1.88 -6.55
CA ARG A 15 -9.76 -2.91 -7.33
C ARG A 15 -10.18 -2.46 -8.73
N GLU A 16 -10.79 -1.28 -8.80
CA GLU A 16 -11.48 -0.82 -10.00
C GLU A 16 -10.62 0.17 -10.80
N ALA A 17 -10.49 -0.06 -12.11
CA ALA A 17 -9.68 0.79 -12.98
C ALA A 17 -10.31 2.17 -13.24
N ASN A 18 -11.64 2.26 -13.15
CA ASN A 18 -12.41 3.49 -13.36
C ASN A 18 -12.63 4.29 -12.07
N ASP A 19 -12.07 3.86 -10.94
CA ASP A 19 -12.14 4.57 -9.67
C ASP A 19 -11.06 5.67 -9.61
N GLN A 20 -11.28 6.71 -10.41
CA GLN A 20 -10.34 7.81 -10.58
C GLN A 20 -10.09 8.54 -9.25
N GLU A 21 -11.13 8.67 -8.41
CA GLU A 21 -11.04 9.26 -7.08
C GLU A 21 -9.96 8.57 -6.22
N VAL A 22 -9.99 7.24 -6.15
CA VAL A 22 -9.00 6.46 -5.40
C VAL A 22 -7.63 6.52 -6.06
N ALA A 23 -7.57 6.41 -7.39
CA ALA A 23 -6.31 6.45 -8.13
C ALA A 23 -5.56 7.77 -7.88
N ASP A 24 -6.25 8.91 -7.98
CA ASP A 24 -5.68 10.24 -7.78
C ASP A 24 -5.22 10.44 -6.32
N LYS A 25 -6.06 10.07 -5.35
CA LYS A 25 -5.72 10.17 -3.93
C LYS A 25 -4.52 9.31 -3.56
N LEU A 26 -4.45 8.09 -4.07
CA LEU A 26 -3.29 7.22 -3.88
C LEU A 26 -2.04 7.75 -4.57
N PHE A 27 -2.17 8.34 -5.76
CA PHE A 27 -1.07 9.00 -6.46
C PHE A 27 -0.51 10.18 -5.65
N GLU A 28 -1.37 11.07 -5.12
CA GLU A 28 -0.94 12.17 -4.25
C GLU A 28 -0.29 11.66 -2.96
N LEU A 29 -0.86 10.62 -2.34
CA LEU A 29 -0.27 9.97 -1.17
C LEU A 29 1.14 9.42 -1.47
N SER A 30 1.34 8.83 -2.66
CA SER A 30 2.61 8.23 -3.07
C SER A 30 3.77 9.22 -3.05
N LYS A 31 3.51 10.50 -3.38
CA LYS A 31 4.52 11.57 -3.37
C LYS A 31 5.11 11.81 -1.98
N ARG A 32 4.35 11.50 -0.91
CA ARG A 32 4.82 11.60 0.48
C ARG A 32 5.72 10.43 0.90
N PHE A 33 5.69 9.34 0.13
CA PHE A 33 6.44 8.11 0.39
C PHE A 33 7.18 7.66 -0.89
N PRO A 34 8.20 8.40 -1.33
CA PRO A 34 8.86 8.17 -2.62
C PRO A 34 9.67 6.86 -2.69
N ARG A 35 9.85 6.18 -1.56
CA ARG A 35 10.56 4.90 -1.45
C ARG A 35 9.68 3.87 -0.74
N LYS A 36 9.91 2.60 -1.06
CA LYS A 36 9.31 1.43 -0.39
C LYS A 36 7.78 1.39 -0.45
N VAL A 37 7.11 2.23 -1.24
CA VAL A 37 5.66 2.18 -1.45
C VAL A 37 5.40 1.97 -2.94
N ILE A 38 4.67 0.91 -3.26
CA ILE A 38 4.25 0.60 -4.63
C ILE A 38 2.72 0.63 -4.68
N ILE A 39 2.16 1.27 -5.70
CA ILE A 39 0.71 1.31 -5.95
C ILE A 39 0.41 0.61 -7.27
N THR A 40 -0.59 -0.29 -7.28
CA THR A 40 -1.02 -0.97 -8.51
C THR A 40 -2.53 -1.21 -8.55
N LEU A 41 -3.12 -1.23 -9.74
CA LEU A 41 -4.44 -1.85 -9.93
C LEU A 41 -4.38 -3.36 -9.64
N ARG A 42 -5.36 -3.89 -8.90
CA ARG A 42 -5.54 -5.32 -8.67
C ARG A 42 -7.03 -5.69 -8.61
N ARG A 43 -7.58 -6.09 -9.76
CA ARG A 43 -9.00 -6.51 -9.90
C ARG A 43 -9.42 -7.67 -9.00
N LYS A 44 -8.45 -8.49 -8.55
CA LYS A 44 -8.68 -9.61 -7.62
C LYS A 44 -8.75 -9.18 -6.14
N ASN A 45 -8.74 -7.88 -5.84
CA ASN A 45 -8.96 -7.42 -4.47
C ASN A 45 -10.39 -7.74 -4.06
N ASP A 46 -10.56 -8.19 -2.82
CA ASP A 46 -11.86 -8.38 -2.21
C ASP A 46 -12.44 -7.06 -1.68
N SER A 47 -11.58 -6.15 -1.20
CA SER A 47 -11.93 -4.77 -0.84
C SER A 47 -11.66 -3.75 -1.95
N ARG A 48 -12.20 -2.54 -1.83
CA ARG A 48 -11.94 -1.41 -2.75
C ARG A 48 -10.44 -1.08 -2.80
N ILE A 49 -9.79 -1.01 -1.63
CA ILE A 49 -8.35 -0.79 -1.45
C ILE A 49 -7.78 -1.86 -0.51
N ALA A 50 -6.57 -2.35 -0.79
CA ALA A 50 -5.81 -3.23 0.10
C ALA A 50 -4.39 -2.67 0.28
N VAL A 51 -3.92 -2.60 1.53
CA VAL A 51 -2.56 -2.20 1.89
C VAL A 51 -1.87 -3.40 2.52
N ALA A 52 -0.81 -3.88 1.89
CA ALA A 52 -0.06 -5.04 2.31
C ALA A 52 1.36 -4.65 2.76
N ALA A 53 1.80 -5.27 3.84
CA ALA A 53 3.20 -5.39 4.25
C ALA A 53 3.51 -6.88 4.49
N TRP A 54 4.77 -7.23 4.78
CA TRP A 54 5.10 -8.63 5.09
C TRP A 54 4.20 -9.20 6.18
N THR A 55 3.44 -10.25 5.88
CA THR A 55 2.47 -10.92 6.78
C THR A 55 1.35 -10.02 7.36
N ARG A 56 1.15 -8.81 6.82
CA ARG A 56 0.14 -7.85 7.30
C ARG A 56 -0.72 -7.37 6.15
N LEU A 57 -2.02 -7.25 6.39
CA LEU A 57 -2.99 -6.81 5.41
C LEU A 57 -4.02 -5.89 6.06
N LEU A 58 -4.21 -4.71 5.49
CA LEU A 58 -5.30 -3.79 5.79
C LEU A 58 -6.21 -3.74 4.58
N LYS A 59 -7.51 -4.00 4.77
CA LYS A 59 -8.55 -3.90 3.76
C LYS A 59 -9.43 -2.69 4.06
N LEU A 60 -9.75 -1.92 3.04
CA LEU A 60 -10.55 -0.70 3.16
C LEU A 60 -11.61 -0.65 2.05
N ASP A 61 -12.85 -0.39 2.41
CA ASP A 61 -13.96 -0.22 1.46
C ASP A 61 -14.11 1.23 0.97
N ARG A 62 -13.41 2.16 1.63
CA ARG A 62 -13.31 3.58 1.25
C ARG A 62 -11.87 4.06 1.43
N TYR A 63 -11.50 5.12 0.72
CA TYR A 63 -10.21 5.77 0.96
C TYR A 63 -10.18 6.39 2.37
N ASP A 64 -9.27 5.89 3.21
CA ASP A 64 -8.98 6.42 4.55
C ASP A 64 -7.49 6.72 4.65
N GLU A 65 -7.13 7.97 4.38
CA GLU A 65 -5.72 8.41 4.38
C GLU A 65 -5.03 8.14 5.71
N ARG A 66 -5.74 8.40 6.83
CA ARG A 66 -5.16 8.26 8.16
C ARG A 66 -4.84 6.79 8.45
N ALA A 67 -5.74 5.87 8.10
CA ALA A 67 -5.49 4.44 8.26
C ALA A 67 -4.30 3.97 7.40
N ILE A 68 -4.23 4.41 6.14
CA ILE A 68 -3.13 4.03 5.23
C ILE A 68 -1.78 4.56 5.75
N ILE A 69 -1.71 5.83 6.15
CA ILE A 69 -0.48 6.43 6.69
C ILE A 69 -0.04 5.72 7.97
N ASN A 70 -0.97 5.43 8.88
CA ASN A 70 -0.67 4.71 10.11
C ASN A 70 -0.10 3.32 9.82
N PHE A 71 -0.68 2.62 8.84
CA PHE A 71 -0.16 1.32 8.39
C PHE A 71 1.25 1.43 7.81
N ILE A 72 1.50 2.40 6.91
CA ILE A 72 2.83 2.64 6.34
C ILE A 72 3.85 2.89 7.46
N LYS A 73 3.55 3.78 8.40
CA LYS A 73 4.45 4.10 9.52
C LYS A 73 4.73 2.89 10.42
N ALA A 74 3.73 2.04 10.65
CA ALA A 74 3.87 0.87 11.50
C ALA A 74 4.74 -0.24 10.86
N TYR A 75 4.65 -0.42 9.54
CA TYR A 75 5.19 -1.62 8.88
C TYR A 75 6.26 -1.36 7.82
N ARG A 76 6.49 -0.12 7.38
CA ARG A 76 7.61 0.19 6.48
C ARG A 76 8.93 -0.13 7.17
N ASN A 77 9.87 -0.73 6.44
CA ASN A 77 11.15 -1.23 6.94
C ASN A 77 11.01 -2.33 8.01
N ARG A 78 9.87 -3.03 8.04
CA ARG A 78 9.59 -4.18 8.94
C ARG A 78 9.41 -5.48 8.15
N GLY A 79 10.36 -5.79 7.28
CA GLY A 79 10.44 -7.07 6.57
C GLY A 79 11.34 -8.08 7.31
N PRO A 80 11.30 -9.37 6.92
CA PRO A 80 12.21 -10.40 7.41
C PRO A 80 13.66 -10.09 7.04
N GLU A 81 13.88 -9.47 5.87
CA GLU A 81 15.21 -9.05 5.42
C GLU A 81 15.46 -7.59 5.80
N ARG A 82 16.60 -7.34 6.46
CA ARG A 82 16.94 -6.03 6.97
C ARG A 82 17.60 -5.19 5.88
N VAL A 83 16.77 -4.46 5.14
CA VAL A 83 17.20 -3.46 4.15
C VAL A 83 16.58 -2.09 4.51
N PRO A 84 17.09 -1.38 5.53
CA PRO A 84 16.61 -0.03 5.87
C PRO A 84 16.88 0.97 4.74
N ASP A 85 16.08 2.05 4.70
CA ASP A 85 16.19 3.15 3.72
C ASP A 85 17.49 3.97 3.83
#